data_AF-A0A949DVI6-F1
#
_entry.id   AF-A0A949DVI6-F1
#
_cell.length_a   1.000
_cell.length_b   1.000
_cell.length_c   1.000
_cell.angle_alpha   90.00
_cell.angle_beta   90.00
_cell.angle_gamma   90.00
#
_symmetry.space_group_name_H-M   'P 1'
#
loop_
_entity.id
_entity.type
_entity.pdbx_description
1 polymer ?
#
loop_
_entity_poly.entity_id
_entity_poly.type
_entity_poly.pdbx_seq_one_letter_code
_entity_poly.pdbx_strand_id
1 'polypeptide(L)'
;MSTGTIISIIIAVVGCILVVFFYMNDSINKRIEITINDPKFIKKVADDIRLPFLIFDEKGTFHSESGEATAYIEKIEPIFEDKRLSGFVVYPKGFLKEAPILQAINNDFRFTLPKKINTYDWKYRIPEFQGTVWADTGKYDEPPAVLFKLEIIR
;
A
#
# COMPACT_ATOMS: atom_id res chain seq x y z
N MET A 1 68.46 -13.78 0.88
CA MET A 1 67.21 -14.13 0.15
C MET A 1 67.28 -13.51 -1.24
N SER A 2 66.98 -14.29 -2.28
CA SER A 2 66.94 -13.79 -3.66
C SER A 2 65.74 -12.85 -3.84
N THR A 3 65.91 -11.79 -4.62
CA THR A 3 64.85 -10.85 -4.99
C THR A 3 63.62 -11.57 -5.57
N GLY A 4 63.84 -12.67 -6.29
CA GLY A 4 62.75 -13.51 -6.82
C GLY A 4 61.92 -14.21 -5.74
N THR A 5 62.52 -14.56 -4.61
CA THR A 5 61.81 -15.18 -3.46
C THR A 5 60.93 -14.16 -2.75
N ILE A 6 61.37 -12.91 -2.65
CA ILE A 6 60.58 -11.84 -2.03
C ILE A 6 59.36 -11.52 -2.90
N ILE A 7 59.55 -11.43 -4.22
CA ILE A 7 58.46 -11.18 -5.18
C ILE A 7 57.43 -12.32 -5.17
N SER A 8 57.87 -13.59 -5.11
CA SER A 8 56.93 -14.72 -5.08
C SER A 8 56.08 -14.75 -3.82
N ILE A 9 56.65 -14.37 -2.67
CA ILE A 9 55.91 -14.29 -1.40
C ILE A 9 54.84 -13.19 -1.48
N ILE A 10 55.18 -12.03 -2.02
CA ILE A 10 54.22 -10.92 -2.16
C ILE A 10 53.06 -11.32 -3.07
N ILE A 11 53.35 -11.95 -4.22
CA ILE A 11 52.31 -12.41 -5.15
C ILE A 11 51.41 -13.47 -4.50
N ALA A 12 51.98 -14.40 -3.74
CA ALA A 12 51.21 -15.44 -3.03
C ALA A 12 50.26 -14.82 -1.98
N VAL A 13 50.75 -13.84 -1.20
CA VAL A 13 49.94 -13.15 -0.19
C VAL A 13 48.81 -12.35 -0.84
N VAL A 14 49.10 -11.58 -1.89
CA VAL A 14 48.07 -10.81 -2.61
C VAL A 14 47.03 -11.73 -3.25
N GLY A 15 47.47 -12.86 -3.82
CA GLY A 15 46.58 -13.89 -4.38
C GLY A 15 45.64 -14.47 -3.33
N CYS A 16 46.14 -14.82 -2.14
CA CYS A 16 45.31 -15.30 -1.04
C CYS A 16 44.27 -14.26 -0.59
N ILE A 17 44.66 -12.99 -0.47
CA ILE A 17 43.75 -11.91 -0.08
C ILE A 17 42.62 -11.77 -1.10
N LEU A 18 42.94 -11.76 -2.40
CA LEU A 18 41.94 -11.65 -3.46
C LEU A 18 40.96 -12.83 -3.48
N VAL A 19 41.44 -14.05 -3.26
CA VAL A 19 40.59 -15.26 -3.18
C VAL A 19 39.63 -15.18 -1.99
N VAL A 20 40.10 -14.73 -0.82
CA VAL A 20 39.25 -14.55 0.37
C VAL A 20 38.17 -13.50 0.12
N PHE A 21 38.52 -12.37 -0.51
CA PHE A 21 37.54 -11.34 -0.87
C PHE A 21 36.48 -11.84 -1.85
N PHE A 22 36.88 -12.62 -2.86
CA PHE A 22 35.93 -13.22 -3.80
C PHE A 22 34.98 -14.21 -3.12
N TYR A 23 35.49 -15.09 -2.26
CA TYR A 23 34.66 -16.03 -1.52
C TYR A 23 33.71 -15.35 -0.52
N MET A 24 34.15 -14.27 0.15
CA MET A 24 33.27 -13.47 0.99
C MET A 24 32.14 -12.84 0.18
N ASN A 25 32.46 -12.25 -0.98
CA ASN A 25 31.47 -11.60 -1.82
C ASN A 25 30.45 -12.60 -2.38
N ASP A 26 30.90 -13.77 -2.83
CA ASP A 26 30.02 -14.85 -3.28
C ASP A 26 29.12 -15.39 -2.15
N SER A 27 29.65 -15.50 -0.93
CA SER A 27 28.86 -15.91 0.25
C SER A 27 27.80 -14.86 0.63
N ILE A 28 28.14 -13.57 0.53
CA ILE A 28 27.19 -12.47 0.75
C ILE A 28 26.11 -12.50 -0.33
N ASN A 29 26.49 -12.62 -1.60
CA ASN A 29 25.55 -12.69 -2.71
C ASN A 29 24.59 -13.88 -2.59
N LYS A 30 25.10 -15.07 -2.25
CA LYS A 30 24.27 -16.26 -2.02
C LYS A 30 23.31 -16.09 -0.84
N ARG A 31 23.77 -15.47 0.26
CA ARG A 31 22.90 -15.18 1.42
C ARG A 31 21.81 -14.18 1.08
N ILE A 32 22.13 -13.16 0.29
CA ILE A 32 21.16 -12.18 -0.20
C ILE A 32 20.16 -12.85 -1.13
N GLU A 33 20.62 -13.67 -2.07
CA GLU A 33 19.76 -14.39 -3.02
C GLU A 33 18.80 -15.36 -2.32
N ILE A 34 19.27 -16.09 -1.30
CA ILE A 34 18.42 -16.96 -0.47
C ILE A 34 17.40 -16.13 0.32
N THR A 35 17.79 -14.96 0.83
CA THR A 35 16.91 -14.10 1.63
C THR A 35 15.84 -13.43 0.77
N ILE A 36 16.21 -12.94 -0.43
CA ILE A 36 15.27 -12.31 -1.36
C ILE A 36 14.26 -13.32 -1.89
N ASN A 37 14.67 -14.57 -2.10
CA ASN A 37 13.79 -15.64 -2.56
C ASN A 37 13.03 -16.36 -1.42
N ASP A 38 13.24 -15.99 -0.16
CA ASP A 38 12.46 -16.53 0.95
C ASP A 38 11.02 -15.97 0.89
N PRO A 39 9.99 -16.82 0.72
CA PRO A 39 8.60 -16.38 0.72
C PRO A 39 8.21 -15.58 1.97
N LYS A 40 8.85 -15.84 3.13
CA LYS A 40 8.59 -15.08 4.37
C LYS A 40 9.15 -13.67 4.29
N PHE A 41 10.32 -13.47 3.69
CA PHE A 41 10.91 -12.15 3.48
C PHE A 41 10.09 -11.35 2.46
N ILE A 42 9.73 -11.96 1.34
CA ILE A 42 8.85 -11.33 0.33
C ILE A 42 7.51 -10.92 0.95
N LYS A 43 6.90 -11.80 1.75
CA LYS A 43 5.66 -11.49 2.46
C LYS A 43 5.84 -10.33 3.44
N LYS A 44 6.91 -10.34 4.25
CA LYS A 44 7.20 -9.27 5.20
C LYS A 44 7.42 -7.92 4.49
N VAL A 45 8.19 -7.90 3.41
CA VAL A 45 8.42 -6.69 2.62
C VAL A 45 7.13 -6.23 1.95
N ALA A 46 6.31 -7.15 1.43
CA ALA A 46 5.01 -6.81 0.86
C ALA A 46 4.04 -6.24 1.91
N ASP A 47 4.05 -6.77 3.13
CA ASP A 47 3.23 -6.29 4.24
C ASP A 47 3.73 -4.92 4.76
N ASP A 48 5.05 -4.67 4.77
CA ASP A 48 5.64 -3.36 5.12
C ASP A 48 5.39 -2.28 4.04
N ILE A 49 5.35 -2.67 2.77
CA ILE A 49 5.07 -1.74 1.64
C ILE A 49 3.57 -1.47 1.50
N ARG A 50 2.71 -2.40 1.94
CA ARG A 50 1.26 -2.24 1.85
C ARG A 50 0.79 -1.13 2.79
N LEU A 51 0.27 -0.05 2.18
CA LEU A 51 -0.43 0.98 2.92
C LEU A 51 -1.64 0.36 3.66
N PRO A 52 -1.86 0.71 4.94
CA PRO A 52 -3.07 0.32 5.65
C PRO A 52 -4.29 0.77 4.86
N PHE A 53 -5.27 -0.12 4.69
CA PHE A 53 -6.49 0.22 3.97
C PHE A 53 -7.73 -0.33 4.65
N LEU A 54 -8.85 0.32 4.38
CA LEU A 54 -10.18 0.00 4.88
C LEU A 54 -11.15 -0.13 3.71
N ILE A 55 -11.96 -1.18 3.72
CA ILE A 55 -13.05 -1.38 2.76
C ILE A 55 -14.39 -1.12 3.45
N PHE A 56 -15.24 -0.30 2.82
CA PHE A 56 -16.52 0.11 3.37
C PHE A 56 -17.60 0.27 2.28
N ASP A 57 -18.87 0.26 2.69
CA ASP A 57 -20.03 0.41 1.78
C ASP A 57 -20.48 1.87 1.60
N GLU A 58 -21.51 2.08 0.77
CA GLU A 58 -22.14 3.40 0.55
C GLU A 58 -22.74 4.03 1.82
N LYS A 59 -22.97 3.24 2.87
CA LYS A 59 -23.50 3.71 4.15
C LYS A 59 -22.39 4.11 5.12
N GLY A 60 -21.13 3.84 4.79
CA GLY A 60 -19.97 4.05 5.66
C GLY A 60 -19.69 2.87 6.60
N THR A 61 -20.36 1.73 6.42
CA THR A 61 -20.16 0.50 7.20
C THR A 61 -18.86 -0.18 6.79
N PHE A 62 -18.03 -0.56 7.77
CA PHE A 62 -16.75 -1.23 7.49
C PHE A 62 -16.97 -2.72 7.23
N HIS A 63 -16.36 -3.24 6.16
CA HIS A 63 -16.43 -4.64 5.77
C HIS A 63 -15.14 -5.40 6.05
N SER A 64 -13.99 -4.80 5.74
CA SER A 64 -12.70 -5.42 5.95
C SER A 64 -11.59 -4.38 6.04
N GLU A 65 -10.46 -4.75 6.63
CA GLU A 65 -9.30 -3.88 6.77
C GLU A 65 -7.99 -4.64 6.57
N SER A 66 -6.91 -3.88 6.36
CA SER A 66 -5.53 -4.35 6.36
C SER A 66 -4.64 -3.35 7.10
N GLY A 67 -3.62 -3.86 7.78
CA GLY A 67 -2.62 -3.02 8.46
C GLY A 67 -3.18 -2.16 9.60
N GLU A 68 -4.25 -2.62 10.24
CA GLU A 68 -4.93 -1.93 11.35
C GLU A 68 -5.44 -0.52 10.97
N ALA A 69 -6.00 -0.39 9.76
CA ALA A 69 -6.51 0.89 9.24
C ALA A 69 -7.56 1.54 10.15
N THR A 70 -8.38 0.75 10.85
CA THR A 70 -9.35 1.24 11.85
C THR A 70 -8.71 1.90 13.07
N ALA A 71 -7.42 1.69 13.34
CA ALA A 71 -6.70 2.43 14.38
C ALA A 71 -6.51 3.91 14.02
N TYR A 72 -6.60 4.26 12.74
CA TYR A 72 -6.39 5.62 12.24
C TYR A 72 -7.68 6.36 11.90
N ILE A 73 -8.76 5.64 11.60
CA ILE A 73 -10.03 6.21 11.16
C ILE A 73 -11.09 5.99 12.24
N GLU A 74 -11.77 7.05 12.63
CA GLU A 74 -12.86 7.01 13.61
C GLU A 74 -14.16 6.60 12.95
N LYS A 75 -14.54 7.29 11.87
CA LYS A 75 -15.75 7.00 11.10
C LYS A 75 -15.62 7.54 9.67
N ILE A 76 -16.44 7.00 8.78
CA ILE A 76 -16.64 7.52 7.43
C ILE A 76 -18.12 7.81 7.28
N GLU A 77 -18.46 9.05 6.92
CA GLU A 77 -19.84 9.51 6.82
C GLU A 77 -20.20 9.80 5.37
N PRO A 78 -21.22 9.14 4.81
CA PRO A 78 -21.66 9.41 3.45
C PRO A 78 -22.37 10.77 3.36
N ILE A 79 -22.15 11.46 2.26
CA ILE A 79 -22.83 12.71 1.92
C ILE A 79 -23.88 12.38 0.85
N PHE A 80 -25.14 12.71 1.12
CA PHE A 80 -26.22 12.57 0.15
C PHE A 80 -26.73 13.96 -0.26
N GLU A 81 -26.77 14.24 -1.56
CA GLU A 81 -27.49 15.40 -2.13
C GLU A 81 -28.63 14.84 -3.00
N ASP A 82 -29.85 15.33 -2.81
CA ASP A 82 -31.05 14.87 -3.54
C ASP A 82 -31.24 13.33 -3.56
N LYS A 83 -30.94 12.67 -2.42
CA LYS A 83 -30.98 11.20 -2.23
C LYS A 83 -29.93 10.42 -3.05
N ARG A 84 -29.00 11.08 -3.70
CA ARG A 84 -27.88 10.46 -4.40
C ARG A 84 -26.60 10.60 -3.58
N LEU A 85 -25.77 9.55 -3.58
CA LEU A 85 -24.45 9.58 -2.95
C LEU A 85 -23.57 10.62 -3.68
N SER A 86 -23.21 11.68 -2.97
CA SER A 86 -22.39 12.80 -3.46
C SER A 86 -20.96 12.78 -2.93
N GLY A 87 -20.62 11.85 -2.04
CA GLY A 87 -19.26 11.65 -1.56
C GLY A 87 -19.20 11.19 -0.11
N PHE A 88 -18.06 11.42 0.53
CA PHE A 88 -17.79 10.97 1.90
C PHE A 88 -17.00 12.01 2.69
N VAL A 89 -17.22 12.03 4.00
CA VAL A 89 -16.35 12.68 4.97
C VAL A 89 -15.62 11.61 5.77
N VAL A 90 -14.30 11.68 5.78
CA VAL A 90 -13.42 10.79 6.53
C VAL A 90 -12.94 11.51 7.77
N TYR A 91 -13.21 10.91 8.93
CA TYR A 91 -12.83 11.44 10.23
C TYR A 91 -11.68 10.60 10.79
N PRO A 92 -10.44 11.10 10.74
CA PRO A 92 -9.31 10.40 11.33
C PRO A 92 -9.27 10.59 12.85
N LYS A 93 -8.83 9.56 13.59
CA LYS A 93 -8.62 9.61 15.05
C LYS A 93 -7.49 10.55 15.47
N GLY A 94 -6.65 10.98 14.53
CA GLY A 94 -5.52 11.85 14.77
C GLY A 94 -5.09 12.60 13.51
N PHE A 95 -4.03 13.40 13.61
CA PHE A 95 -3.51 14.15 12.48
C PHE A 95 -2.92 13.22 11.41
N LEU A 96 -3.48 13.27 10.20
CA LEU A 96 -2.88 12.68 9.02
C LEU A 96 -2.15 13.77 8.23
N LYS A 97 -0.86 13.54 7.98
CA LYS A 97 -0.01 14.47 7.22
C LYS A 97 -0.54 14.64 5.80
N GLU A 98 -0.85 13.52 5.16
CA GLU A 98 -1.41 13.44 3.82
C GLU A 98 -2.87 13.03 3.86
N ALA A 99 -3.61 13.37 2.81
CA ALA A 99 -4.98 12.91 2.65
C ALA A 99 -4.99 11.40 2.37
N PRO A 100 -5.88 10.62 3.01
CA PRO A 100 -6.13 9.25 2.58
C PRO A 100 -6.53 9.17 1.10
N ILE A 101 -6.24 8.05 0.46
CA ILE A 101 -6.62 7.80 -0.92
C ILE A 101 -7.96 7.09 -0.91
N LEU A 102 -8.97 7.68 -1.55
CA LEU A 102 -10.29 7.06 -1.68
C LEU A 102 -10.53 6.59 -3.12
N GLN A 103 -10.88 5.31 -3.26
CA GLN A 103 -11.13 4.66 -4.56
C GLN A 103 -12.40 3.80 -4.49
N ALA A 104 -13.13 3.73 -5.60
CA ALA A 104 -14.20 2.75 -5.76
C ALA A 104 -13.61 1.42 -6.26
N ILE A 105 -14.05 0.30 -5.69
CA ILE A 105 -13.49 -1.03 -6.00
C ILE A 105 -14.23 -1.66 -7.19
N ASN A 106 -15.55 -1.55 -7.19
CA ASN A 106 -16.43 -2.27 -8.10
C ASN A 106 -17.39 -1.34 -8.85
N ASN A 107 -17.05 -0.06 -8.94
CA ASN A 107 -17.85 0.95 -9.63
C ASN A 107 -16.95 2.04 -10.20
N ASP A 108 -17.43 2.76 -11.22
CA ASP A 108 -16.72 3.83 -11.93
C ASP A 108 -16.80 5.19 -11.24
N PHE A 109 -17.09 5.21 -9.94
CA PHE A 109 -17.12 6.45 -9.18
C PHE A 109 -15.73 7.10 -9.16
N ARG A 110 -15.68 8.33 -9.66
CA ARG A 110 -14.49 9.19 -9.55
C ARG A 110 -14.71 10.20 -8.44
N PHE A 111 -13.69 10.37 -7.61
CA PHE A 111 -13.69 11.38 -6.55
C PHE A 111 -12.91 12.61 -6.98
N THR A 112 -13.36 13.79 -6.55
CA THR A 112 -12.55 15.01 -6.58
C THR A 112 -11.34 14.85 -5.67
N LEU A 113 -10.36 15.72 -5.84
CA LEU A 113 -9.28 15.85 -4.88
C LEU A 113 -9.84 16.09 -3.46
N PRO A 114 -9.23 15.47 -2.43
CA PRO A 114 -9.66 15.61 -1.06
C PRO A 114 -9.52 17.06 -0.59
N LYS A 115 -10.55 17.56 0.09
CA LYS A 115 -10.56 18.89 0.68
C LYS A 115 -10.59 18.77 2.20
N LYS A 116 -9.64 19.41 2.89
CA LYS A 116 -9.74 19.61 4.34
C LYS A 116 -10.96 20.47 4.65
N ILE A 117 -11.84 19.97 5.51
CA ILE A 117 -12.98 20.76 6.01
C ILE A 117 -12.66 21.39 7.36
N ASN A 118 -11.88 20.68 8.18
CA ASN A 118 -11.39 21.10 9.49
C ASN A 118 -9.88 20.82 9.59
N THR A 119 -9.31 20.95 10.80
CA THR A 119 -7.89 20.65 11.09
C THR A 119 -7.50 19.22 10.71
N TYR A 120 -8.43 18.27 10.88
CA TYR A 120 -8.19 16.83 10.76
C TYR A 120 -9.01 16.17 9.64
N ASP A 121 -10.25 16.64 9.43
CA ASP A 121 -11.23 15.93 8.61
C ASP A 121 -11.08 16.19 7.12
N TRP A 122 -11.31 15.13 6.33
CA TRP A 122 -11.17 15.14 4.88
C TRP A 122 -12.50 14.89 4.19
N LYS A 123 -12.84 15.73 3.21
CA LYS A 123 -14.04 15.60 2.40
C LYS A 123 -13.69 15.22 0.97
N TYR A 124 -14.36 14.18 0.49
CA TYR A 124 -14.31 13.69 -0.88
C TYR A 124 -15.68 13.95 -1.51
N ARG A 125 -15.71 14.54 -2.70
CA ARG A 125 -16.95 14.72 -3.47
C ARG A 125 -16.88 13.89 -4.74
N ILE A 126 -18.04 13.50 -5.26
CA ILE A 126 -18.19 12.89 -6.57
C ILE A 126 -18.63 14.03 -7.51
N PRO A 127 -17.76 14.51 -8.42
CA PRO A 127 -17.99 15.76 -9.17
C PRO A 127 -19.14 15.64 -10.17
N GLU A 128 -19.27 14.50 -10.83
CA GLU A 128 -20.39 14.17 -11.71
C GLU A 128 -20.38 12.66 -11.94
N PHE A 129 -21.50 12.01 -11.66
CA PHE A 129 -21.70 10.60 -11.98
C PHE A 129 -21.99 10.50 -13.48
N GLN A 130 -21.02 10.00 -14.25
CA GLN A 130 -21.20 9.72 -15.69
C GLN A 130 -21.40 8.23 -15.98
N GLY A 131 -21.66 7.40 -14.97
CA GLY A 131 -21.81 5.96 -15.12
C GLY A 131 -23.28 5.51 -15.09
N THR A 132 -23.57 4.38 -15.73
CA THR A 132 -24.75 3.58 -15.41
C THR A 132 -24.52 2.91 -14.06
N VAL A 133 -25.36 3.21 -13.05
CA VAL A 133 -25.56 2.27 -11.94
C VAL A 133 -25.95 0.95 -12.59
N TRP A 134 -25.40 -0.18 -12.13
CA TRP A 134 -25.76 -1.49 -12.62
C TRP A 134 -27.25 -1.73 -12.39
N ALA A 135 -28.06 -1.32 -13.36
CA ALA A 135 -29.47 -1.60 -13.49
C ALA A 135 -29.65 -2.08 -14.94
N ASP A 136 -30.36 -3.19 -15.09
CA ASP A 136 -30.94 -3.70 -16.35
C ASP A 136 -30.27 -4.80 -17.19
N THR A 137 -29.55 -5.78 -16.61
CA THR A 137 -29.45 -7.10 -17.30
C THR A 137 -29.53 -8.38 -16.45
N GLY A 138 -29.74 -8.31 -15.13
CA GLY A 138 -29.84 -9.52 -14.32
C GLY A 138 -30.80 -9.38 -13.15
N LYS A 139 -31.81 -10.26 -13.07
CA LYS A 139 -32.57 -10.51 -11.85
C LYS A 139 -31.63 -11.15 -10.83
N TYR A 140 -30.92 -10.34 -10.06
CA TYR A 140 -30.19 -10.80 -8.89
C TYR A 140 -31.15 -10.78 -7.69
N ASP A 141 -31.08 -11.81 -6.84
CA ASP A 141 -31.88 -11.87 -5.60
C ASP A 141 -31.48 -10.74 -4.63
N GLU A 142 -30.22 -10.28 -4.70
CA GLU A 142 -29.71 -9.12 -3.97
C GLU A 142 -28.86 -8.24 -4.92
N PRO A 143 -29.04 -6.91 -4.92
CA PRO A 143 -28.22 -6.03 -5.74
C PRO A 143 -26.74 -6.10 -5.31
N PRO A 144 -25.78 -6.04 -6.24
CA PRO A 144 -24.36 -6.06 -5.90
C PRO A 144 -24.00 -4.88 -4.98
N ALA A 145 -23.34 -5.17 -3.85
CA ALA A 145 -22.94 -4.15 -2.89
C ALA A 145 -21.84 -3.27 -3.47
N VAL A 146 -22.01 -1.95 -3.46
CA VAL A 146 -20.97 -1.00 -3.91
C VAL A 146 -19.96 -0.79 -2.78
N LEU A 147 -18.68 -1.00 -3.09
CA LEU A 147 -17.58 -0.98 -2.12
C LEU A 147 -16.53 0.06 -2.48
N PHE A 148 -16.01 0.71 -1.44
CA PHE A 148 -14.96 1.71 -1.53
C PHE A 148 -13.75 1.28 -0.70
N LYS A 149 -12.57 1.68 -1.15
CA LYS A 149 -11.29 1.46 -0.49
C LYS A 149 -10.71 2.80 -0.06
N LEU A 150 -10.40 2.92 1.23
CA LEU A 150 -9.67 4.04 1.81
C LEU A 150 -8.26 3.58 2.17
N GLU A 151 -7.23 4.12 1.54
CA GLU A 151 -5.83 3.84 1.88
C GLU A 151 -5.23 4.99 2.69
N ILE A 152 -4.50 4.66 3.76
CA ILE A 152 -3.89 5.64 4.66
C ILE A 152 -2.41 5.76 4.30
N ILE A 153 -2.00 6.96 3.92
CA ILE A 153 -0.60 7.30 3.64
C ILE A 153 0.11 7.58 4.97
N ARG A 154 1.19 6.84 5.26
CA ARG A 154 2.05 7.02 6.44
C ARG A 154 3.24 7.92 6.14
#